data_AF-A0A939SJN3-F1
#
_entry.id   AF-A0A939SJN3-F1
#
_cell.length_a   1.000
_cell.length_b   1.000
_cell.length_c   1.000
_cell.angle_alpha   90.00
_cell.angle_beta   90.00
_cell.angle_gamma   90.00
#
_symmetry.space_group_name_H-M   'P 1'
#
loop_
_entity.id
_entity.type
_entity.pdbx_description
1 polymer ?
#
loop_
_entity_poly.entity_id
_entity_poly.type
_entity_poly.pdbx_seq_one_letter_code
_entity_poly.pdbx_strand_id
1 'polypeptide(L)'
;MASGITRSKQDGEYDYQVSVTDTVGNIGMSSGQFIVDTQVDSLSVQLDVPSDSGKVGDHITQESRPHFSGKAEAGSRVEVDD
;
A
#
# COMPACT_ATOMS: atom_id res chain seq x y z
N MET A 1 27.68 15.85 -4.29
CA MET A 1 27.78 14.46 -3.83
C MET A 1 26.44 14.08 -3.20
N ALA A 2 25.58 13.34 -3.90
CA ALA A 2 24.35 12.81 -3.32
C ALA A 2 24.71 11.51 -2.56
N SER A 3 24.84 11.59 -1.24
CA SER A 3 25.14 10.43 -0.41
C SER A 3 23.86 9.60 -0.22
N GLY A 4 23.67 8.62 -1.10
CA GLY A 4 22.62 7.62 -0.98
C GLY A 4 22.93 6.67 0.18
N ILE A 5 22.03 6.61 1.17
CA ILE A 5 21.99 5.52 2.15
C ILE A 5 20.58 4.95 2.09
N THR A 6 20.43 3.78 1.47
CA THR A 6 19.17 3.04 1.40
C THR A 6 18.87 2.41 2.76
N ARG A 7 18.28 3.19 3.67
CA ARG A 7 17.44 2.64 4.74
C ARG A 7 16.02 2.62 4.19
N SER A 8 15.30 1.51 4.25
CA SER A 8 13.87 1.53 3.92
C SER A 8 13.22 2.63 4.77
N LYS A 9 12.70 3.69 4.13
CA LYS A 9 11.98 4.73 4.86
C LYS A 9 10.72 4.08 5.43
N GLN A 10 10.53 4.23 6.73
CA GLN A 10 9.26 3.89 7.37
C GLN A 10 8.18 4.82 6.84
N ASP A 11 6.92 4.45 7.00
CA ASP A 11 5.82 5.32 6.61
C ASP A 11 5.85 6.63 7.38
N GLY A 12 5.40 7.69 6.74
CA GLY A 12 5.37 9.04 7.30
C GLY A 12 5.65 10.15 6.30
N GLU A 13 5.59 11.38 6.81
CA GLU A 13 5.89 12.60 6.07
C GLU A 13 7.39 12.87 6.04
N TYR A 14 7.90 13.27 4.87
CA TYR A 14 9.30 13.59 4.67
C TYR A 14 9.47 14.89 3.89
N ASP A 15 10.23 15.80 4.47
CA ASP A 15 10.72 16.97 3.78
C ASP A 15 11.95 16.62 2.93
N TYR A 16 12.06 17.26 1.77
CA TYR A 16 13.26 17.20 0.94
C TYR A 16 13.74 18.61 0.56
N GLN A 17 15.05 18.71 0.35
CA GLN A 17 15.69 19.89 -0.19
C GLN A 17 16.65 19.47 -1.31
N VAL A 18 16.59 20.19 -2.42
CA VAL A 18 17.50 20.07 -3.56
C VAL A 18 18.26 21.36 -3.69
N SER A 19 19.58 21.29 -3.77
CA SER A 19 20.45 22.43 -4.07
C SER A 19 21.26 22.16 -5.34
N VAL A 20 21.45 23.22 -6.13
CA VAL A 20 22.27 23.20 -7.34
C VAL A 20 23.27 24.33 -7.24
N THR A 21 24.55 24.03 -7.46
CA THR A 21 25.62 25.03 -7.51
C THR A 21 26.18 25.09 -8.93
N ASP A 22 26.22 26.27 -9.54
CA ASP A 22 26.85 26.45 -10.85
C ASP A 22 28.39 26.49 -10.75
N THR A 23 29.07 26.54 -11.90
CA THR A 23 30.54 26.52 -11.97
C THR A 23 31.22 27.76 -11.37
N VAL A 24 30.47 28.86 -11.18
CA VAL A 24 30.97 30.11 -10.58
C VAL A 24 30.48 30.31 -9.15
N GLY A 25 29.76 29.33 -8.58
CA GLY A 25 29.39 29.28 -7.17
C GLY A 25 27.99 29.78 -6.82
N ASN A 26 27.14 30.12 -7.80
CA ASN A 26 25.75 30.49 -7.51
C ASN A 26 24.96 29.27 -7.06
N ILE A 27 24.17 29.41 -5.98
CA ILE A 27 23.37 28.32 -5.41
C ILE A 27 21.88 28.58 -5.63
N GLY A 28 21.21 27.67 -6.34
CA GLY A 28 19.76 27.56 -6.38
C GLY A 28 19.27 26.49 -5.40
N MET A 29 18.12 26.71 -4.77
CA MET A 29 17.49 25.74 -3.86
C MET A 29 16.01 25.53 -4.21
N SER A 30 15.52 24.33 -3.97
CA SER A 30 14.10 23.96 -4.01
C SER A 30 13.80 22.97 -2.89
N SER A 31 12.61 23.05 -2.30
CA SER A 31 12.17 22.15 -1.25
C SER A 31 10.73 21.73 -1.44
N GLY A 32 10.35 20.62 -0.83
CA GLY A 32 8.98 20.13 -0.82
C GLY A 32 8.82 19.00 0.18
N GLN A 33 7.65 18.38 0.15
CA GLN A 33 7.26 17.30 1.04
C GLN A 33 6.72 16.12 0.22
N PHE A 34 6.94 14.90 0.72
CA PHE A 34 6.25 13.71 0.24
C PHE A 34 5.90 12.78 1.40
N ILE A 35 4.93 11.89 1.16
CA ILE A 35 4.51 10.86 2.11
C ILE A 35 5.01 9.51 1.60
N VAL A 36 5.59 8.72 2.49
CA VAL A 36 5.78 7.28 2.27
C VAL A 36 4.64 6.58 2.99
N ASP A 37 3.92 5.74 2.26
CA ASP A 37 2.84 4.92 2.78
C ASP A 37 2.96 3.51 2.18
N THR A 38 3.10 2.51 3.04
CA THR A 38 3.24 1.10 2.67
C THR A 38 2.22 0.22 3.40
N GLN A 39 1.31 0.82 4.17
CA GLN A 39 0.23 0.08 4.82
C GLN A 39 -0.98 -0.06 3.90
N VAL A 40 -1.75 -1.10 4.18
CA VAL A 40 -3.13 -1.22 3.70
C VAL A 40 -4.03 -1.05 4.92
N ASP A 41 -4.73 0.07 4.99
CA ASP A 41 -5.56 0.45 6.15
C ASP A 41 -6.82 -0.41 6.29
N SER A 42 -7.31 -0.97 5.18
CA SER A 42 -8.48 -1.85 5.21
C SER A 42 -8.36 -3.01 4.22
N LEU A 43 -8.21 -4.21 4.78
CA LEU A 43 -8.41 -5.45 4.05
C LEU A 43 -9.31 -6.37 4.87
N SER A 44 -10.43 -6.77 4.30
CA SER A 44 -11.28 -7.81 4.87
C SER A 44 -11.82 -8.69 3.74
N VAL A 45 -11.93 -9.98 3.99
CA VAL A 45 -12.56 -10.93 3.07
C VAL A 45 -13.27 -12.00 3.88
N GLN A 46 -14.45 -12.41 3.43
CA GLN A 46 -15.22 -13.50 4.00
C GLN A 46 -16.02 -14.18 2.87
N LEU A 47 -16.40 -15.43 3.08
CA LEU A 47 -17.42 -16.06 2.26
C LEU A 47 -18.75 -15.33 2.45
N ASP A 48 -19.48 -15.12 1.36
CA ASP A 48 -20.86 -14.70 1.47
C ASP A 48 -21.67 -15.81 2.15
N VAL A 49 -22.70 -15.43 2.93
CA VAL A 49 -23.53 -16.38 3.70
C VAL A 49 -24.03 -17.58 2.86
N PRO A 50 -24.46 -17.42 1.60
CA PRO A 50 -24.87 -18.56 0.78
C PRO A 50 -23.73 -19.51 0.42
N SER A 51 -22.51 -18.99 0.29
CA SER A 51 -21.32 -19.77 -0.09
C SER A 51 -20.64 -20.44 1.10
N ASP A 52 -20.94 -20.03 2.35
CA ASP A 52 -20.43 -20.65 3.59
C ASP A 52 -21.24 -21.90 3.97
N SER A 53 -20.98 -22.99 3.27
CA SER A 53 -21.75 -24.22 3.28
C SER A 53 -21.58 -25.05 4.56
N GLY A 54 -22.62 -25.78 4.96
CA GLY A 54 -22.57 -26.62 6.17
C GLY A 54 -22.89 -25.80 7.42
N LYS A 55 -21.93 -25.06 7.96
CA LYS A 55 -22.13 -24.22 9.14
C LYS A 55 -21.65 -22.79 8.90
N VAL A 56 -22.61 -21.88 8.69
CA VAL A 56 -22.35 -20.44 8.58
C VAL A 56 -21.47 -19.91 9.73
N GLY A 57 -20.43 -19.18 9.37
CA GLY A 57 -19.41 -18.60 10.23
C GLY A 57 -18.21 -19.51 10.50
N ASP A 58 -18.14 -20.70 9.91
CA ASP A 58 -16.94 -21.55 9.98
C ASP A 58 -15.97 -21.34 8.79
N HIS A 59 -16.40 -20.56 7.79
CA HIS A 59 -15.63 -20.20 6.60
C HIS A 59 -15.27 -21.39 5.70
N ILE A 60 -16.13 -22.41 5.64
CA ILE A 60 -15.94 -23.61 4.82
C ILE A 60 -16.96 -23.65 3.67
N THR A 61 -16.48 -23.86 2.44
CA THR A 61 -17.34 -23.97 1.26
C THR A 61 -17.17 -25.30 0.52
N GLN A 62 -18.28 -25.81 -0.02
CA GLN A 62 -18.33 -26.91 -1.00
C GLN A 62 -18.68 -26.39 -2.41
N GLU A 63 -18.86 -25.07 -2.56
CA GLU A 63 -19.13 -24.46 -3.86
C GLU A 63 -17.85 -24.38 -4.69
N SER A 64 -17.90 -24.85 -5.93
CA SER A 64 -16.78 -24.73 -6.87
C SER A 64 -16.53 -23.29 -7.34
N ARG A 65 -17.48 -22.38 -7.08
CA ARG A 65 -17.45 -20.96 -7.46
C ARG A 65 -18.05 -20.11 -6.33
N PRO A 66 -17.36 -20.00 -5.18
CA PRO A 66 -17.88 -19.25 -4.05
C PRO A 66 -17.91 -17.75 -4.35
N HIS A 67 -18.80 -17.05 -3.65
CA HIS A 67 -18.82 -15.60 -3.61
C HIS A 67 -18.15 -15.09 -2.33
N PHE A 68 -17.39 -14.01 -2.49
CA PHE A 68 -16.70 -13.34 -1.39
C PHE A 68 -17.10 -11.88 -1.33
N SER A 69 -17.23 -11.38 -0.11
CA SER A 69 -17.39 -9.95 0.16
C SER A 69 -16.30 -9.45 1.08
N GLY A 70 -16.00 -8.16 0.98
CA GLY A 70 -14.83 -7.60 1.62
C GLY A 70 -14.70 -6.09 1.50
N LYS A 71 -13.62 -5.58 2.06
CA LYS A 71 -13.15 -4.20 1.91
C LYS A 71 -11.71 -4.25 1.46
N ALA A 72 -11.36 -3.34 0.57
CA ALA A 72 -10.01 -3.07 0.13
C ALA A 72 -9.89 -1.56 -0.09
N GLU A 73 -8.67 -1.05 -0.08
CA GLU A 73 -8.41 0.32 -0.49
C GLU A 73 -8.80 0.57 -1.96
N ALA A 74 -9.24 1.80 -2.24
CA ALA A 74 -9.68 2.16 -3.58
C ALA A 74 -8.50 2.10 -4.58
N GLY A 75 -8.70 1.37 -5.68
CA GLY A 75 -7.66 1.20 -6.70
C GLY A 75 -6.70 0.03 -6.44
N SER A 76 -6.84 -0.68 -5.31
CA SER A 76 -6.03 -1.88 -5.03
C SER A 76 -6.43 -3.08 -5.89
N ARG A 77 -5.46 -3.96 -6.15
CA ARG A 77 -5.68 -5.25 -6.82
C ARG A 77 -5.91 -6.33 -5.76
N VAL A 78 -7.01 -7.06 -5.89
CA VAL A 78 -7.33 -8.23 -5.05
C VAL A 78 -7.17 -9.49 -5.89
N GLU A 79 -6.53 -10.51 -5.32
CA GLU A 79 -6.29 -11.80 -5.95
C GLU A 79 -6.66 -12.92 -4.97
N VAL A 80 -7.12 -14.05 -5.52
CA VAL A 80 -7.36 -15.29 -4.78
C VAL A 80 -6.30 -16.26 -5.25
N ASP A 81 -5.47 -16.72 -4.32
CA ASP A 81 -4.39 -17.68 -4.54
C ASP A 81 -4.81 -19.07 -4.01
N ASP A 82 -4.16 -20.13 -4.48
CA ASP A 82 -4.50 -21.54 -4.20
C ASP A 82 -3.89 -22.13 -2.91
#